data_AF-A0A8J6K190-F1
#
_entry.id   AF-A0A8J6K190-F1
#
_cell.length_a   1.000
_cell.length_b   1.000
_cell.length_c   1.000
_cell.angle_alpha   90.00
_cell.angle_beta   90.00
_cell.angle_gamma   90.00
#
_symmetry.space_group_name_H-M   'P 1'
#
loop_
_entity.id
_entity.type
_entity.pdbx_description
1 polymer ?
#
loop_
_entity_poly.entity_id
_entity_poly.type
_entity_poly.pdbx_seq_one_letter_code
_entity_poly.pdbx_strand_id
1 'polypeptide(L)'
;MMASGEGPSDQAAEYVPEKVKKAEKKLEDNQYDLDAWSILIREAQNQPIDKARKTYERLVAQFPSSGRFWKLYIEAEVKAKNYDKVEKLFQRCLMKVLHIDLWKCYVSYVRETKGKLPSYKEKMAQAYDFALDKIGMEIMSYQIWVDYINFLKGVEAVGSYAENQRITAVRRVYQRGCVNPMINIEQLWRDYNKYEEGINVHLAKKMIEDRSRDYMNARRVAKEYETVMKGLDRNAPSVPPQNTPQEAQQVEMWKKYIQWEKSNPLRTEDQTLITKRVMFAYEQCLLVLGHHPDIWYEAAQYLEQSSKLLAEKGDMNNAKLFSDEAANIYERAISTLLKKNMLLYFAYADYEESRMKYEKTHSIYNRLLAIEDIDPTLVYIQYMKFARRAEGIKAGRMIFKKAREDIRTRHHVYVTAALMEYYCSKDTSVAFKIFELGLKKYGDIPEYVLAYIDYLSHLNGKF
;
A
#
# COMPACT_ATOMS: atom_id res chain seq x y z
N MET A 1 53.34 -0.82 46.72
CA MET A 1 51.97 -0.97 46.17
C MET A 1 51.80 0.09 45.11
N MET A 2 51.99 -0.29 43.85
CA MET A 2 51.87 0.60 42.70
C MET A 2 50.41 0.63 42.23
N ALA A 3 49.86 1.83 42.14
CA ALA A 3 48.54 2.10 41.56
C ALA A 3 48.64 2.04 40.03
N SER A 4 47.88 1.13 39.42
CA SER A 4 47.70 1.04 37.98
C SER A 4 46.63 2.03 37.53
N GLY A 5 47.03 3.07 36.80
CA GLY A 5 46.12 3.99 36.13
C GLY A 5 45.51 3.33 34.89
N GLU A 6 44.18 3.22 34.88
CA GLU A 6 43.41 2.97 33.67
C GLU A 6 43.34 4.28 32.86
N GLY A 7 43.92 4.28 31.66
CA GLY A 7 43.75 5.38 30.71
C GLY A 7 42.36 5.34 30.07
N PRO A 8 41.72 6.49 29.80
CA PRO A 8 40.46 6.53 29.06
C PRO A 8 40.70 6.07 27.62
N SER A 9 39.92 5.10 27.16
CA SER A 9 39.89 4.68 25.75
C SER A 9 39.31 5.81 24.90
N ASP A 10 40.17 6.60 24.26
CA ASP A 10 39.79 7.52 23.19
C ASP A 10 39.10 6.75 22.06
N GLN A 11 37.77 6.83 21.99
CA GLN A 11 37.03 6.48 20.77
C GLN A 11 37.40 7.52 19.71
N ALA A 12 38.38 7.18 18.87
CA ALA A 12 38.76 7.98 17.71
C ALA A 12 37.50 8.37 16.93
N ALA A 13 37.23 9.68 16.82
CA ALA A 13 36.09 10.20 16.07
C ALA A 13 36.11 9.63 14.65
N GLU A 14 35.11 8.82 14.33
CA GLU A 14 35.04 8.10 13.07
C GLU A 14 35.05 9.11 11.90
N TYR A 15 36.01 9.01 10.99
CA TYR A 15 36.12 9.94 9.87
C TYR A 15 34.87 9.84 8.98
N VAL A 16 34.08 10.92 8.95
CA VAL A 16 32.91 11.05 8.07
C VAL A 16 33.31 11.88 6.85
N PRO A 17 33.25 11.32 5.62
CA PRO A 17 33.59 12.05 4.41
C PRO A 17 32.79 13.35 4.26
N GLU A 18 33.42 14.43 3.77
CA GLU A 18 32.76 15.73 3.60
C GLU A 18 31.52 15.65 2.69
N LYS A 19 31.55 14.77 1.69
CA LYS A 19 30.40 14.49 0.80
C LYS A 19 29.19 13.95 1.58
N VAL A 20 29.40 13.11 2.58
CA VAL A 20 28.35 12.58 3.45
C VAL A 20 27.79 13.69 4.32
N LYS A 21 28.65 14.54 4.92
CA LYS A 21 28.19 15.70 5.71
C LYS A 21 27.31 16.66 4.89
N LYS A 22 27.71 16.94 3.65
CA LYS A 22 26.91 17.77 2.72
C LYS A 22 25.58 17.10 2.35
N ALA A 23 25.57 15.79 2.17
CA ALA A 23 24.34 15.04 1.90
C ALA A 23 23.40 15.05 3.11
N GLU A 24 23.90 14.83 4.33
CA GLU A 24 23.09 14.90 5.55
C GLU A 24 22.48 16.30 5.74
N LYS A 25 23.25 17.36 5.48
CA LYS A 25 22.71 18.74 5.53
C LYS A 25 21.57 18.96 4.54
N LYS A 26 21.66 18.41 3.32
CA LYS A 26 20.55 18.48 2.35
C LYS A 26 19.30 17.75 2.83
N LEU A 27 19.45 16.66 3.59
CA LEU A 27 18.34 15.90 4.15
C LEU A 27 17.65 16.61 5.32
N GLU A 28 18.32 17.56 5.99
CA GLU A 28 17.70 18.45 6.98
C GLU A 28 16.67 19.37 6.32
N ASP A 29 17.00 19.91 5.13
CA ASP A 29 16.10 20.78 4.35
C ASP A 29 15.03 19.98 3.60
N ASN A 30 15.41 18.88 2.94
CA ASN A 30 14.53 18.00 2.19
C ASN A 30 14.83 16.52 2.47
N GLN A 31 14.01 15.92 3.33
CA GLN A 31 14.14 14.51 3.73
C GLN A 31 14.01 13.52 2.56
N TYR A 32 13.45 13.96 1.42
CA TYR A 32 13.24 13.17 0.22
C TYR A 32 14.22 13.51 -0.92
N ASP A 33 15.31 14.24 -0.66
CA ASP A 33 16.34 14.54 -1.66
C ASP A 33 17.04 13.26 -2.16
N LEU A 34 16.69 12.83 -3.37
CA LEU A 34 17.18 11.59 -3.97
C LEU A 34 18.68 11.64 -4.30
N ASP A 35 19.24 12.82 -4.59
CA ASP A 35 20.67 12.98 -4.85
C ASP A 35 21.46 12.76 -3.56
N ALA A 36 21.00 13.34 -2.44
CA ALA A 36 21.58 13.12 -1.13
C ALA A 36 21.52 11.64 -0.72
N TRP A 37 20.36 11.00 -0.86
CA TRP A 37 20.22 9.56 -0.60
C TRP A 37 21.13 8.70 -1.50
N SER A 38 21.31 9.08 -2.77
CA SER A 38 22.20 8.35 -3.69
C SER A 38 23.66 8.36 -3.21
N ILE A 39 24.12 9.47 -2.61
CA ILE A 39 25.46 9.58 -2.03
C ILE A 39 25.59 8.64 -0.82
N LEU A 40 24.58 8.64 0.07
CA LEU A 40 24.56 7.77 1.25
C LEU A 40 24.55 6.27 0.86
N ILE A 41 23.80 5.90 -0.18
CA ILE A 41 23.75 4.52 -0.68
C ILE A 41 25.11 4.09 -1.23
N ARG A 42 25.76 4.93 -2.04
CA ARG A 42 27.09 4.63 -2.60
C ARG A 42 28.13 4.43 -1.52
N GLU A 43 28.10 5.27 -0.49
CA GLU A 43 28.99 5.14 0.66
C GLU A 43 28.69 3.87 1.47
N ALA A 44 27.41 3.54 1.69
CA ALA A 44 27.00 2.34 2.41
C ALA A 44 27.48 1.04 1.73
N GLN A 45 27.56 1.00 0.40
CA GLN A 45 28.09 -0.15 -0.34
C GLN A 45 29.59 -0.35 -0.16
N ASN A 46 30.33 0.70 0.17
CA ASN A 46 31.77 0.66 0.40
C ASN A 46 32.14 0.36 1.87
N GLN A 47 31.14 0.26 2.75
CA GLN A 47 31.33 0.03 4.18
C GLN A 47 30.96 -1.41 4.58
N PRO A 48 31.53 -1.94 5.68
CA PRO A 48 31.09 -3.21 6.26
C PRO A 48 29.60 -3.16 6.63
N ILE A 49 28.94 -4.32 6.54
CA ILE A 49 27.48 -4.42 6.72
C ILE A 49 27.00 -3.85 8.05
N ASP A 50 27.77 -3.95 9.12
CA ASP A 50 27.36 -3.47 10.44
C ASP A 50 27.24 -1.94 10.53
N LYS A 51 28.05 -1.21 9.76
CA LYS A 51 27.94 0.24 9.62
C LYS A 51 26.88 0.61 8.60
N ALA A 52 26.91 -0.05 7.43
CA ALA A 52 25.97 0.19 6.34
C ALA A 52 24.51 -0.05 6.74
N ARG A 53 24.24 -0.98 7.67
CA ARG A 53 22.91 -1.28 8.20
C ARG A 53 22.20 -0.05 8.74
N LYS A 54 22.90 0.85 9.44
CA LYS A 54 22.31 2.09 9.96
C LYS A 54 21.76 2.97 8.83
N THR A 55 22.51 3.08 7.74
CA THR A 55 22.10 3.83 6.54
C THR A 55 20.93 3.16 5.83
N TYR A 56 20.98 1.83 5.65
CA TYR A 56 19.88 1.10 5.00
C TYR A 56 18.58 1.13 5.80
N GLU A 57 18.64 1.00 7.13
CA GLU A 57 17.44 1.11 7.98
C GLU A 57 16.80 2.50 7.89
N ARG A 58 17.61 3.57 7.88
CA ARG A 58 17.10 4.94 7.61
C ARG A 58 16.46 5.04 6.22
N LEU A 59 17.10 4.47 5.20
CA LEU A 59 16.60 4.49 3.82
C LEU A 59 15.25 3.79 3.67
N VAL A 60 15.11 2.56 4.17
CA VAL A 60 13.86 1.80 4.04
C VAL A 60 12.77 2.28 4.99
N ALA A 61 13.13 2.99 6.08
CA ALA A 61 12.17 3.71 6.91
C ALA A 61 11.61 4.95 6.20
N GLN A 62 12.45 5.68 5.46
CA GLN A 62 12.04 6.84 4.68
C GLN A 62 11.24 6.45 3.42
N PHE A 63 11.65 5.38 2.73
CA PHE A 63 11.04 4.90 1.50
C PHE A 63 10.52 3.45 1.65
N PRO A 64 9.49 3.23 2.48
CA PRO A 64 9.03 1.88 2.82
C PRO A 64 8.43 1.12 1.64
N SER A 65 8.02 1.82 0.57
CA SER A 65 7.45 1.23 -0.64
C SER A 65 8.47 0.89 -1.73
N SER A 66 9.74 1.34 -1.60
CA SER A 66 10.75 1.14 -2.64
C SER A 66 11.33 -0.27 -2.60
N GLY A 67 10.79 -1.16 -3.45
CA GLY A 67 11.30 -2.53 -3.59
C GLY A 67 12.77 -2.59 -4.01
N ARG A 68 13.25 -1.59 -4.77
CA ARG A 68 14.65 -1.43 -5.13
C ARG A 68 15.53 -1.21 -3.90
N PHE A 69 15.14 -0.32 -2.99
CA PHE A 69 15.92 -0.04 -1.77
C PHE A 69 15.88 -1.19 -0.78
N TRP A 70 14.72 -1.85 -0.62
CA TRP A 70 14.63 -3.10 0.15
C TRP A 70 15.56 -4.18 -0.41
N LYS A 71 15.56 -4.38 -1.74
CA LYS A 71 16.44 -5.35 -2.40
C LYS A 71 17.92 -5.04 -2.15
N LEU A 72 18.36 -3.79 -2.27
CA LEU A 72 19.75 -3.41 -2.01
C LEU A 72 20.20 -3.78 -0.59
N TYR A 73 19.34 -3.54 0.40
CA TYR A 73 19.64 -3.89 1.79
C TYR A 73 19.67 -5.43 1.99
N ILE A 74 18.69 -6.14 1.43
CA ILE A 74 18.63 -7.60 1.50
C ILE A 74 19.86 -8.23 0.85
N GLU A 75 20.25 -7.78 -0.35
CA GLU A 75 21.43 -8.28 -1.06
C GLU A 75 22.73 -8.02 -0.27
N ALA A 76 22.82 -6.88 0.43
CA ALA A 76 23.96 -6.58 1.30
C ALA A 76 24.05 -7.56 2.49
N GLU A 77 22.92 -7.89 3.13
CA GLU A 77 22.88 -8.87 4.22
C GLU A 77 23.10 -10.32 3.74
N VAL A 78 22.59 -10.67 2.55
CA VAL A 78 22.85 -11.96 1.89
C VAL A 78 24.35 -12.10 1.57
N LYS A 79 24.99 -11.05 1.05
CA LYS A 79 26.44 -11.04 0.77
C LYS A 79 27.27 -11.25 2.05
N ALA A 80 26.78 -10.74 3.18
CA ALA A 80 27.37 -10.97 4.49
C ALA A 80 26.99 -12.32 5.14
N LYS A 81 26.18 -13.15 4.46
CA LYS A 81 25.67 -14.45 4.93
C LYS A 81 24.84 -14.39 6.22
N ASN A 82 24.21 -13.24 6.50
CA ASN A 82 23.34 -13.05 7.67
C ASN A 82 21.90 -13.49 7.36
N TYR A 83 21.70 -14.78 7.08
CA TYR A 83 20.42 -15.31 6.60
C TYR A 83 19.26 -15.13 7.59
N ASP A 84 19.53 -15.12 8.89
CA ASP A 84 18.59 -14.83 9.97
C ASP A 84 18.03 -13.39 9.88
N LYS A 85 18.87 -12.41 9.54
CA LYS A 85 18.44 -11.02 9.33
C LYS A 85 17.66 -10.88 8.02
N VAL A 86 18.10 -11.56 6.96
CA VAL A 86 17.42 -11.57 5.66
C VAL A 86 15.98 -12.06 5.79
N GLU A 87 15.74 -13.13 6.56
CA GLU A 87 14.39 -13.63 6.82
C GLU A 87 13.50 -12.58 7.52
N LYS A 88 14.05 -11.86 8.51
CA LYS A 88 13.35 -10.76 9.18
C LYS A 88 13.05 -9.59 8.22
N LEU A 89 13.93 -9.30 7.27
CA LEU A 89 13.69 -8.26 6.26
C LEU A 89 12.54 -8.65 5.33
N PHE A 90 12.51 -9.89 4.82
CA PHE A 90 11.39 -10.37 4.01
C PHE A 90 10.07 -10.32 4.77
N GLN A 91 10.05 -10.71 6.06
CA GLN A 91 8.85 -10.61 6.91
C GLN A 91 8.36 -9.16 7.07
N ARG A 92 9.26 -8.18 7.07
CA ARG A 92 8.92 -6.75 7.20
C ARG A 92 8.32 -6.15 5.92
N CYS A 93 8.84 -6.53 4.74
CA CYS A 93 8.56 -5.81 3.49
C CYS A 93 7.77 -6.61 2.43
N LEU A 94 7.93 -7.94 2.35
CA LEU A 94 7.48 -8.72 1.18
C LEU A 94 5.97 -8.60 0.91
N MET A 95 5.16 -8.61 1.98
CA MET A 95 3.71 -8.47 1.88
C MET A 95 3.24 -7.04 1.61
N LYS A 96 4.09 -6.05 1.86
CA LYS A 96 3.76 -4.62 1.71
C LYS A 96 4.24 -4.05 0.37
N VAL A 97 5.19 -4.72 -0.28
CA VAL A 97 5.90 -4.21 -1.46
C VAL A 97 5.82 -5.24 -2.58
N LEU A 98 4.89 -5.03 -3.51
CA LEU A 98 4.69 -5.88 -4.69
C LEU A 98 5.64 -5.51 -5.84
N HIS A 99 6.95 -5.48 -5.57
CA HIS A 99 7.96 -5.16 -6.59
C HIS A 99 8.57 -6.42 -7.19
N ILE A 100 8.56 -6.56 -8.52
CA ILE A 100 8.95 -7.80 -9.20
C ILE A 100 10.35 -8.31 -8.82
N ASP A 101 11.34 -7.42 -8.72
CA ASP A 101 12.71 -7.85 -8.39
C ASP A 101 12.87 -8.24 -6.92
N LEU A 102 12.02 -7.73 -6.03
CA LEU A 102 12.03 -8.12 -4.62
C LEU A 102 11.50 -9.56 -4.47
N TRP A 103 10.46 -9.91 -5.22
CA TRP A 103 9.91 -11.27 -5.25
C TRP A 103 10.85 -12.26 -5.94
N LYS A 104 11.55 -11.86 -7.02
CA LYS A 104 12.62 -12.67 -7.61
C LYS A 104 13.79 -12.90 -6.63
N CYS A 105 14.15 -11.88 -5.86
CA CYS A 105 15.14 -11.98 -4.80
C CYS A 105 14.69 -12.97 -3.70
N TYR A 106 13.43 -12.89 -3.25
CA TYR A 106 12.84 -13.84 -2.29
C TYR A 106 12.91 -15.29 -2.76
N VAL A 107 12.45 -15.57 -3.99
CA VAL A 107 12.50 -16.92 -4.57
C VAL A 107 13.94 -17.43 -4.67
N SER A 108 14.89 -16.56 -5.05
CA SER A 108 16.31 -16.91 -5.11
C SER A 108 16.90 -17.22 -3.73
N TYR A 109 16.53 -16.44 -2.71
CA TYR A 109 16.91 -16.69 -1.32
C TYR A 109 16.41 -18.04 -0.81
N VAL A 110 15.15 -18.40 -1.08
CA VAL A 110 14.59 -19.71 -0.68
C VAL A 110 15.33 -20.85 -1.40
N ARG A 111 15.61 -20.67 -2.70
CA ARG A 111 16.37 -21.64 -3.51
C ARG A 111 17.75 -21.92 -2.92
N GLU A 112 18.49 -20.87 -2.56
CA GLU A 112 19.84 -21.00 -2.01
C GLU A 112 19.85 -21.55 -0.58
N THR A 113 19.02 -21.00 0.30
CA THR A 113 19.10 -21.30 1.74
C THR A 113 18.41 -22.61 2.12
N LYS A 114 17.35 -23.00 1.41
CA LYS A 114 16.57 -24.20 1.72
C LYS A 114 16.95 -25.39 0.84
N GLY A 115 17.83 -25.21 -0.16
CA GLY A 115 18.21 -26.22 -1.16
C GLY A 115 18.74 -27.54 -0.60
N LYS A 116 19.35 -27.53 0.59
CA LYS A 116 19.90 -28.72 1.24
C LYS A 116 18.92 -29.42 2.19
N LEU A 117 17.73 -28.85 2.42
CA LEU A 117 16.75 -29.44 3.33
C LEU A 117 16.04 -30.64 2.68
N PRO A 118 15.74 -31.72 3.42
CA PRO A 118 14.94 -32.83 2.90
C PRO A 118 13.56 -32.38 2.39
N SER A 119 12.97 -31.38 3.06
CA SER A 119 11.69 -30.75 2.68
C SER A 119 11.82 -29.64 1.63
N TYR A 120 12.98 -29.50 0.97
CA TYR A 120 13.22 -28.46 -0.03
C TYR A 120 12.16 -28.44 -1.12
N LYS A 121 11.80 -29.61 -1.66
CA LYS A 121 10.85 -29.72 -2.78
C LYS A 121 9.50 -29.08 -2.42
N GLU A 122 8.98 -29.40 -1.25
CA GLU A 122 7.71 -28.86 -0.75
C GLU A 122 7.80 -27.35 -0.49
N LYS A 123 8.84 -26.91 0.23
CA LYS A 123 9.03 -25.48 0.56
C LYS A 123 9.23 -24.61 -0.68
N MET A 124 9.95 -25.12 -1.67
CA MET A 124 10.21 -24.38 -2.91
C MET A 124 8.95 -24.26 -3.76
N ALA A 125 8.14 -25.33 -3.86
CA ALA A 125 6.84 -25.28 -4.53
C ALA A 125 5.91 -24.25 -3.86
N GLN A 126 5.82 -24.28 -2.52
CA GLN A 126 5.05 -23.29 -1.74
C GLN A 126 5.53 -21.85 -1.99
N ALA A 127 6.83 -21.63 -2.08
CA ALA A 127 7.38 -20.31 -2.36
C ALA A 127 7.01 -19.80 -3.77
N TYR A 128 7.02 -20.67 -4.78
CA TYR A 128 6.56 -20.31 -6.13
C TYR A 128 5.07 -20.07 -6.19
N ASP A 129 4.24 -20.94 -5.59
CA ASP A 129 2.79 -20.77 -5.57
C ASP A 129 2.41 -19.45 -4.89
N PHE A 130 3.07 -19.14 -3.77
CA PHE A 130 2.92 -17.88 -3.06
C PHE A 130 3.35 -16.66 -3.90
N ALA A 131 4.49 -16.73 -4.59
CA ALA A 131 4.94 -15.67 -5.48
C ALA A 131 3.96 -15.45 -6.64
N LEU A 132 3.50 -16.52 -7.30
CA LEU A 132 2.56 -16.43 -8.42
C LEU A 132 1.17 -15.94 -7.98
N ASP A 133 0.76 -16.19 -6.73
CA ASP A 133 -0.48 -15.62 -6.19
C ASP A 133 -0.40 -14.11 -5.95
N LYS A 134 0.76 -13.60 -5.53
CA LYS A 134 0.93 -12.18 -5.17
C LYS A 134 1.47 -11.29 -6.29
N ILE A 135 2.46 -11.76 -7.05
CA ILE A 135 3.15 -10.99 -8.09
C ILE A 135 3.02 -11.64 -9.49
N GLY A 136 2.31 -12.77 -9.61
CA GLY A 136 2.16 -13.46 -10.89
C GLY A 136 1.48 -12.61 -11.96
N MET A 137 0.61 -11.66 -11.61
CA MET A 137 -0.06 -10.74 -12.55
C MET A 137 0.86 -9.62 -13.10
N GLU A 138 2.08 -9.50 -12.58
CA GLU A 138 3.02 -8.48 -13.04
C GLU A 138 3.50 -8.78 -14.46
N ILE A 139 3.70 -7.73 -15.27
CA ILE A 139 3.97 -7.87 -16.70
C ILE A 139 5.33 -8.55 -17.01
N MET A 140 6.31 -8.43 -16.10
CA MET A 140 7.66 -9.03 -16.17
C MET A 140 7.79 -10.31 -15.32
N SER A 141 6.67 -10.94 -14.95
CA SER A 141 6.62 -12.15 -14.11
C SER A 141 6.98 -13.45 -14.84
N TYR A 142 7.08 -13.44 -16.17
CA TYR A 142 7.35 -14.62 -17.02
C TYR A 142 8.42 -15.56 -16.45
N GLN A 143 9.56 -15.02 -15.98
CA GLN A 143 10.65 -15.84 -15.46
C GLN A 143 10.25 -16.65 -14.21
N ILE A 144 9.36 -16.14 -13.35
CA ILE A 144 8.90 -16.86 -12.16
C ILE A 144 8.08 -18.09 -12.59
N TRP A 145 7.25 -17.97 -13.63
CA TRP A 145 6.51 -19.09 -14.20
C TRP A 145 7.44 -20.18 -14.75
N VAL A 146 8.41 -19.78 -15.56
CA VAL A 146 9.37 -20.71 -16.18
C VAL A 146 10.23 -21.40 -15.12
N ASP A 147 10.73 -20.65 -14.14
CA ASP A 147 11.52 -21.21 -13.05
C ASP A 147 10.73 -22.24 -12.24
N TYR A 148 9.44 -22.00 -12.00
CA TYR A 148 8.59 -22.96 -11.31
C TYR A 148 8.32 -24.21 -12.17
N ILE A 149 8.03 -24.04 -13.46
CA ILE A 149 7.83 -25.15 -14.40
C ILE A 149 9.08 -26.03 -14.48
N ASN A 150 10.26 -25.41 -14.61
CA ASN A 150 11.53 -26.12 -14.68
C ASN A 150 11.84 -26.84 -13.37
N PHE A 151 11.55 -26.20 -12.23
CA PHE A 151 11.65 -26.83 -10.93
C PHE A 151 10.77 -28.08 -10.82
N LEU A 152 9.48 -27.99 -11.20
CA LEU A 152 8.55 -29.13 -11.17
C LEU A 152 8.97 -30.26 -12.12
N LYS A 153 9.48 -29.94 -13.31
CA LYS A 153 10.03 -30.93 -14.25
C LYS A 153 11.26 -31.64 -13.67
N GLY A 154 12.09 -30.92 -12.94
CA GLY A 154 13.29 -31.45 -12.28
C GLY A 154 13.02 -32.29 -11.03
N VAL A 155 11.78 -32.34 -10.52
CA VAL A 155 11.43 -33.23 -9.42
C VAL A 155 11.47 -34.69 -9.90
N GLU A 156 12.38 -35.46 -9.31
CA GLU A 156 12.48 -36.90 -9.52
C GLU A 156 11.15 -37.59 -9.16
N ALA A 157 10.66 -38.40 -10.10
CA ALA A 157 9.41 -39.15 -9.99
C ALA A 157 9.68 -40.56 -10.49
N VAL A 158 9.50 -41.56 -9.61
CA VAL A 158 9.74 -42.97 -9.92
C VAL A 158 8.42 -43.71 -10.00
N GLY A 159 8.17 -44.37 -11.13
CA GLY A 159 6.93 -45.10 -11.40
C GLY A 159 5.82 -44.23 -11.98
N SER A 160 4.88 -44.87 -12.69
CA SER A 160 3.87 -44.19 -13.51
C SER A 160 2.94 -43.28 -12.70
N TYR A 161 2.65 -43.61 -11.44
CA TYR A 161 1.80 -42.76 -10.58
C TYR A 161 2.49 -41.43 -10.25
N ALA A 162 3.76 -41.47 -9.82
CA ALA A 162 4.53 -40.26 -9.51
C ALA A 162 4.77 -39.40 -10.75
N GLU A 163 5.02 -40.01 -11.91
CA GLU A 163 5.17 -39.29 -13.17
C GLU A 163 3.87 -38.57 -13.57
N ASN A 164 2.71 -39.21 -13.40
CA ASN A 164 1.40 -38.59 -13.65
C ASN A 164 1.11 -37.42 -12.70
N GLN A 165 1.53 -37.51 -11.42
CA GLN A 165 1.44 -36.38 -10.50
C GLN A 165 2.29 -35.20 -10.97
N ARG A 166 3.54 -35.45 -11.40
CA ARG A 166 4.42 -34.41 -11.97
C ARG A 166 3.80 -33.77 -13.21
N ILE A 167 3.25 -34.58 -14.12
CA ILE A 167 2.55 -34.10 -15.31
C ILE A 167 1.38 -33.18 -14.92
N THR A 168 0.58 -33.59 -13.95
CA THR A 168 -0.57 -32.81 -13.46
C THR A 168 -0.14 -31.48 -12.85
N ALA A 169 0.94 -31.48 -12.06
CA ALA A 169 1.49 -30.27 -11.44
C ALA A 169 2.02 -29.28 -12.49
N VAL A 170 2.85 -29.74 -13.43
CA VAL A 170 3.41 -28.90 -14.50
C VAL A 170 2.30 -28.34 -15.39
N ARG A 171 1.33 -29.19 -15.77
CA ARG A 171 0.18 -28.79 -16.59
C ARG A 171 -0.64 -27.69 -15.91
N ARG A 172 -0.87 -27.79 -14.59
CA ARG A 172 -1.59 -26.76 -13.82
C ARG A 172 -0.92 -25.39 -13.94
N VAL A 173 0.41 -25.33 -13.84
CA VAL A 173 1.15 -24.07 -13.92
C VAL A 173 1.11 -23.49 -15.34
N TYR A 174 1.29 -24.30 -16.37
CA TYR A 174 1.14 -23.86 -17.76
C TYR A 174 -0.27 -23.31 -18.02
N GLN A 175 -1.31 -24.08 -17.67
CA GLN A 175 -2.70 -23.67 -17.91
C GLN A 175 -3.05 -22.38 -17.17
N ARG A 176 -2.51 -22.16 -15.96
CA ARG A 176 -2.69 -20.90 -15.23
C ARG A 176 -1.94 -19.74 -15.90
N GLY A 177 -0.69 -19.95 -16.31
CA GLY A 177 0.16 -18.91 -16.89
C GLY A 177 -0.25 -18.50 -18.31
N CYS A 178 -0.74 -19.44 -19.13
CA CYS A 178 -1.18 -19.17 -20.51
C CYS A 178 -2.44 -18.30 -20.62
N VAL A 179 -3.12 -18.01 -19.49
CA VAL A 179 -4.28 -17.12 -19.42
C VAL A 179 -3.96 -15.83 -18.64
N ASN A 180 -2.69 -15.62 -18.29
CA ASN A 180 -2.23 -14.46 -17.55
C ASN A 180 -1.46 -13.49 -18.47
N PRO A 181 -2.01 -12.28 -18.77
CA PRO A 181 -1.34 -11.31 -19.63
C PRO A 181 0.03 -10.87 -19.10
N MET A 182 1.11 -11.19 -19.84
CA MET A 182 2.49 -10.84 -19.50
C MET A 182 3.39 -10.82 -20.75
N ILE A 183 4.60 -10.23 -20.63
CA ILE A 183 5.62 -10.36 -21.68
C ILE A 183 5.99 -11.85 -21.86
N ASN A 184 6.33 -12.25 -23.09
CA ASN A 184 6.69 -13.63 -23.44
C ASN A 184 5.57 -14.68 -23.22
N ILE A 185 4.29 -14.28 -23.11
CA ILE A 185 3.17 -15.23 -23.04
C ILE A 185 3.13 -16.21 -24.24
N GLU A 186 3.56 -15.75 -25.41
CA GLU A 186 3.67 -16.58 -26.63
C GLU A 186 4.71 -17.70 -26.49
N GLN A 187 5.83 -17.40 -25.83
CA GLN A 187 6.87 -18.38 -25.57
C GLN A 187 6.37 -19.42 -24.56
N LEU A 188 5.64 -19.00 -23.52
CA LEU A 188 5.03 -19.92 -22.57
C LEU A 188 4.04 -20.89 -23.25
N TRP A 189 3.19 -20.37 -24.15
CA TRP A 189 2.25 -21.18 -24.93
C TRP A 189 2.97 -22.15 -25.87
N ARG A 190 4.03 -21.71 -26.54
CA ARG A 190 4.85 -22.58 -27.39
C ARG A 190 5.45 -23.74 -26.60
N ASP A 191 5.95 -23.48 -25.40
CA ASP A 191 6.53 -24.50 -24.54
C ASP A 191 5.46 -25.42 -23.93
N TYR A 192 4.24 -24.92 -23.70
CA TYR A 192 3.09 -25.74 -23.32
C TYR A 192 2.71 -26.73 -24.42
N ASN A 193 2.63 -26.28 -25.68
CA ASN A 193 2.28 -27.14 -26.81
C ASN A 193 3.30 -28.28 -26.98
N LYS A 194 4.60 -27.95 -26.96
CA LYS A 194 5.68 -28.94 -26.99
C LYS A 194 5.63 -29.90 -25.81
N TYR A 195 5.23 -29.42 -24.64
CA TYR A 195 5.12 -30.25 -23.44
C TYR A 195 3.99 -31.27 -23.56
N GLU A 196 2.80 -30.88 -24.01
CA GLU A 196 1.69 -31.83 -24.21
C GLU A 196 1.99 -32.82 -25.33
N GLU A 197 2.57 -32.37 -26.45
CA GLU A 197 3.03 -33.23 -27.55
C GLU A 197 4.08 -34.24 -27.08
N GLY A 198 5.00 -33.82 -26.22
CA GLY A 198 6.04 -34.67 -25.64
C GLY A 198 5.52 -35.74 -24.67
N ILE A 199 4.34 -35.56 -24.09
CA ILE A 199 3.69 -36.57 -23.23
C ILE A 199 2.84 -37.51 -24.08
N ASN A 200 1.94 -36.97 -24.91
CA ASN A 200 1.06 -37.75 -25.76
C ASN A 200 0.57 -36.93 -26.96
N VAL A 201 1.16 -37.19 -28.14
CA VAL A 201 0.84 -36.52 -29.41
C VAL A 201 -0.65 -36.57 -29.78
N HIS A 202 -1.35 -37.67 -29.46
CA HIS A 202 -2.75 -37.83 -29.82
C HIS A 202 -3.68 -36.97 -28.95
N LEU A 203 -3.44 -36.94 -27.64
CA LEU A 203 -4.24 -36.14 -26.70
C LEU A 203 -3.86 -34.65 -26.73
N ALA A 204 -2.62 -34.33 -27.11
CA ALA A 204 -2.11 -32.96 -27.15
C ALA A 204 -2.98 -32.03 -28.00
N LYS A 205 -3.43 -32.49 -29.18
CA LYS A 205 -4.28 -31.69 -30.07
C LYS A 205 -5.52 -31.16 -29.35
N LYS A 206 -6.26 -32.05 -28.68
CA LYS A 206 -7.47 -31.68 -27.94
C LYS A 206 -7.13 -30.78 -26.74
N MET A 207 -6.11 -31.13 -25.96
CA MET A 207 -5.72 -30.36 -24.77
C MET A 207 -5.33 -28.91 -25.11
N ILE A 208 -4.65 -28.70 -26.23
CA ILE A 208 -4.25 -27.38 -26.73
C ILE A 208 -5.46 -26.63 -27.29
N GLU A 209 -6.29 -27.29 -28.11
CA GLU A 209 -7.49 -26.69 -28.72
C GLU A 209 -8.48 -26.19 -27.67
N ASP A 210 -8.75 -27.00 -26.63
CA ASP A 210 -9.69 -26.69 -25.54
C ASP A 210 -9.35 -25.38 -24.80
N ARG A 211 -8.07 -24.96 -24.80
CA ARG A 211 -7.57 -23.75 -24.11
C ARG A 211 -7.18 -22.61 -25.05
N SER A 212 -7.13 -22.87 -26.36
CA SER A 212 -6.61 -21.93 -27.36
C SER A 212 -7.39 -20.61 -27.38
N ARG A 213 -8.73 -20.65 -27.21
CA ARG A 213 -9.58 -19.46 -27.18
C ARG A 213 -9.20 -18.50 -26.05
N ASP A 214 -9.06 -19.02 -24.84
CA ASP A 214 -8.72 -18.22 -23.65
C ASP A 214 -7.30 -17.66 -23.76
N TYR A 215 -6.36 -18.46 -24.27
CA TYR A 215 -5.00 -18.01 -24.55
C TYR A 215 -4.98 -16.87 -25.58
N MET A 216 -5.74 -16.97 -26.68
CA MET A 216 -5.79 -15.91 -27.70
C MET A 216 -6.35 -14.60 -27.13
N ASN A 217 -7.32 -14.69 -26.22
CA ASN A 217 -7.82 -13.53 -25.48
C ASN A 217 -6.72 -12.92 -24.57
N ALA A 218 -6.06 -13.73 -23.76
CA ALA A 218 -4.98 -13.29 -22.87
C ALA A 218 -3.79 -12.71 -23.63
N ARG A 219 -3.42 -13.28 -24.78
CA ARG A 219 -2.36 -12.80 -25.67
C ARG A 219 -2.69 -11.43 -26.26
N ARG A 220 -3.95 -11.20 -26.68
CA ARG A 220 -4.40 -9.88 -27.15
C ARG A 220 -4.21 -8.84 -26.05
N VAL A 221 -4.73 -9.15 -24.85
CA VAL A 221 -4.64 -8.26 -23.68
C VAL A 221 -3.18 -8.05 -23.24
N ALA A 222 -2.29 -9.03 -23.39
CA ALA A 222 -0.87 -8.85 -23.08
C ALA A 222 -0.20 -7.75 -23.90
N LYS A 223 -0.58 -7.59 -25.18
CA LYS A 223 -0.07 -6.51 -26.05
C LYS A 223 -0.62 -5.14 -25.66
N GLU A 224 -1.90 -5.08 -25.30
CA GLU A 224 -2.52 -3.87 -24.77
C GLU A 224 -1.86 -3.46 -23.44
N TYR A 225 -1.60 -4.46 -22.56
CA TYR A 225 -0.95 -4.27 -21.27
C TYR A 225 0.48 -3.72 -21.43
N GLU A 226 1.25 -4.26 -22.37
CA GLU A 226 2.59 -3.75 -22.69
C GLU A 226 2.55 -2.28 -23.10
N THR A 227 1.53 -1.86 -23.83
CA THR A 227 1.38 -0.47 -24.29
C THR A 227 1.14 0.48 -23.12
N VAL A 228 0.22 0.15 -22.20
CA VAL A 228 -0.08 1.02 -21.04
C VAL A 228 1.00 0.99 -19.97
N MET A 229 1.80 -0.07 -19.92
CA MET A 229 2.95 -0.17 -19.00
C MET A 229 4.20 0.54 -19.55
N LYS A 230 4.25 0.82 -20.86
CA LYS A 230 5.36 1.53 -21.48
C LYS A 230 5.35 3.00 -21.06
N GLY A 231 6.47 3.47 -20.52
CA GLY A 231 6.65 4.86 -20.07
C GLY A 231 6.35 5.09 -18.59
N LEU A 232 5.70 4.13 -17.91
CA LEU A 232 5.58 4.15 -16.45
C LEU A 232 6.93 3.91 -15.78
N ASP A 233 7.29 4.81 -14.87
CA ASP A 233 8.36 4.52 -13.92
C ASP A 233 7.82 3.67 -12.77
N ARG A 234 8.33 2.45 -12.67
CA ARG A 234 7.98 1.46 -11.64
C ARG A 234 9.01 1.37 -10.51
N ASN A 235 10.08 2.17 -10.60
CA ASN A 235 11.22 2.16 -9.68
C ASN A 235 11.44 3.50 -8.96
N ALA A 236 10.76 4.57 -9.40
CA ALA A 236 10.82 5.86 -8.73
C ALA A 236 10.43 5.72 -7.24
N PRO A 237 11.26 6.24 -6.32
CA PRO A 237 10.89 6.29 -4.90
C PRO A 237 9.66 7.17 -4.68
N SER A 238 8.76 6.74 -3.80
CA SER A 238 7.60 7.53 -3.42
C SER A 238 8.03 8.79 -2.68
N VAL A 239 7.62 9.95 -3.20
CA VAL A 239 7.86 11.28 -2.62
C VAL A 239 6.54 12.04 -2.51
N PRO A 240 6.38 12.94 -1.53
CA PRO A 240 5.22 13.84 -1.49
C PRO A 240 5.12 14.69 -2.76
N PRO A 241 3.90 15.09 -3.18
CA PRO A 241 3.72 15.81 -4.41
C PRO A 241 4.54 17.11 -4.46
N GLN A 242 5.36 17.26 -5.49
CA GLN A 242 6.20 18.46 -5.71
C GLN A 242 5.63 19.36 -6.81
N ASN A 243 4.58 18.92 -7.50
CA ASN A 243 3.94 19.61 -8.64
C ASN A 243 4.90 19.82 -9.82
N THR A 244 5.81 18.88 -10.05
CA THR A 244 6.70 18.94 -11.23
C THR A 244 5.96 18.45 -12.48
N PRO A 245 6.30 18.95 -13.69
CA PRO A 245 5.69 18.47 -14.93
C PRO A 245 5.87 16.97 -15.17
N GLN A 246 7.04 16.43 -14.79
CA GLN A 246 7.35 15.01 -14.95
C GLN A 246 6.51 14.13 -14.00
N GLU A 247 6.31 14.57 -12.76
CA GLU A 247 5.44 13.90 -11.80
C GLU A 247 4.00 13.89 -12.30
N ALA A 248 3.47 15.04 -12.73
CA ALA A 248 2.11 15.14 -13.28
C ALA A 248 1.90 14.22 -14.49
N GLN A 249 2.90 14.12 -15.38
CA GLN A 249 2.88 13.20 -16.52
C GLN A 249 2.83 11.73 -16.07
N GLN A 250 3.62 11.36 -15.05
CA GLN A 250 3.60 10.00 -14.48
C GLN A 250 2.25 9.70 -13.83
N VAL A 251 1.68 10.63 -13.07
CA VAL A 251 0.34 10.50 -12.47
C VAL A 251 -0.72 10.24 -13.56
N GLU A 252 -0.68 10.97 -14.67
CA GLU A 252 -1.61 10.77 -15.78
C GLU A 252 -1.47 9.37 -16.40
N MET A 253 -0.24 8.90 -16.61
CA MET A 253 0.01 7.56 -17.15
C MET A 253 -0.47 6.46 -16.19
N TRP A 254 -0.24 6.60 -14.88
CA TRP A 254 -0.74 5.65 -13.87
C TRP A 254 -2.27 5.61 -13.84
N LYS A 255 -2.93 6.78 -13.90
CA LYS A 255 -4.39 6.86 -13.99
C LYS A 255 -4.90 6.21 -15.27
N LYS A 256 -4.24 6.41 -16.42
CA LYS A 256 -4.59 5.72 -17.68
C LYS A 256 -4.48 4.19 -17.56
N TYR A 257 -3.42 3.68 -16.94
CA TYR A 257 -3.27 2.24 -16.69
C TYR A 257 -4.39 1.70 -15.80
N ILE A 258 -4.67 2.34 -14.68
CA ILE A 258 -5.75 1.92 -13.75
C ILE A 258 -7.11 1.93 -14.46
N GLN A 259 -7.40 2.98 -15.25
CA GLN A 259 -8.66 3.07 -16.00
C GLN A 259 -8.76 2.02 -17.11
N TRP A 260 -7.64 1.71 -17.78
CA TRP A 260 -7.59 0.60 -18.74
C TRP A 260 -7.92 -0.73 -18.06
N GLU A 261 -7.36 -1.02 -16.89
CA GLU A 261 -7.69 -2.24 -16.16
C GLU A 261 -9.16 -2.26 -15.70
N LYS A 262 -9.71 -1.11 -15.30
CA LYS A 262 -11.15 -0.94 -14.97
C LYS A 262 -12.07 -1.15 -16.18
N SER A 263 -11.59 -0.90 -17.40
CA SER A 263 -12.35 -1.14 -18.64
C SER A 263 -12.55 -2.62 -18.97
N ASN A 264 -12.02 -3.53 -18.13
CA ASN A 264 -12.09 -4.98 -18.28
C ASN A 264 -11.55 -5.46 -19.64
N PRO A 265 -10.23 -5.33 -19.91
CA PRO A 265 -9.63 -5.72 -21.19
C PRO A 265 -9.83 -7.20 -21.54
N LEU A 266 -9.90 -8.05 -20.51
CA LEU A 266 -10.15 -9.48 -20.65
C LEU A 266 -11.59 -9.82 -21.02
N ARG A 267 -12.52 -8.86 -20.91
CA ARG A 267 -13.95 -9.04 -21.21
C ARG A 267 -14.54 -10.25 -20.48
N THR A 268 -14.18 -10.41 -19.20
CA THR A 268 -14.68 -11.47 -18.34
C THR A 268 -15.88 -10.98 -17.53
N GLU A 269 -16.80 -11.89 -17.19
CA GLU A 269 -17.91 -11.59 -16.27
C GLU A 269 -17.52 -11.78 -14.79
N ASP A 270 -16.34 -12.34 -14.54
CA ASP A 270 -15.82 -12.56 -13.19
C ASP A 270 -15.36 -11.24 -12.55
N GLN A 271 -16.27 -10.63 -11.77
CA GLN A 271 -16.00 -9.41 -11.03
C GLN A 271 -14.84 -9.56 -10.04
N THR A 272 -14.60 -10.75 -9.48
CA THR A 272 -13.50 -10.97 -8.55
C THR A 272 -12.16 -10.88 -9.26
N LEU A 273 -12.06 -11.43 -10.48
CA LEU A 273 -10.87 -11.32 -11.32
C LEU A 273 -10.62 -9.88 -11.77
N ILE A 274 -11.66 -9.18 -12.24
CA ILE A 274 -11.57 -7.76 -12.61
C ILE A 274 -11.04 -6.94 -11.43
N THR A 275 -11.67 -7.11 -10.26
CA THR A 275 -11.31 -6.34 -9.07
C THR A 275 -9.87 -6.63 -8.63
N LYS A 276 -9.46 -7.90 -8.64
CA LYS A 276 -8.08 -8.28 -8.30
C LYS A 276 -7.04 -7.64 -9.24
N ARG A 277 -7.33 -7.56 -10.54
CA ARG A 277 -6.42 -6.94 -11.51
C ARG A 277 -6.36 -5.42 -11.35
N VAL A 278 -7.50 -4.76 -11.15
CA VAL A 278 -7.54 -3.31 -10.87
C VAL A 278 -6.83 -2.99 -9.56
N MET A 279 -7.04 -3.79 -8.51
CA MET A 279 -6.33 -3.62 -7.25
C MET A 279 -4.84 -3.87 -7.41
N PHE A 280 -4.42 -4.84 -8.22
CA PHE A 280 -3.01 -5.01 -8.55
C PHE A 280 -2.42 -3.75 -9.21
N ALA A 281 -3.16 -3.10 -10.13
CA ALA A 281 -2.75 -1.82 -10.72
C ALA A 281 -2.60 -0.70 -9.66
N TYR A 282 -3.55 -0.60 -8.72
CA TYR A 282 -3.46 0.32 -7.59
C TYR A 282 -2.25 0.02 -6.71
N GLU A 283 -1.99 -1.24 -6.37
CA GLU A 283 -0.83 -1.63 -5.57
C GLU A 283 0.49 -1.23 -6.23
N GLN A 284 0.64 -1.46 -7.55
CA GLN A 284 1.83 -1.03 -8.29
C GLN A 284 1.98 0.50 -8.27
N CYS A 285 0.88 1.22 -8.49
CA CYS A 285 0.86 2.68 -8.46
C CYS A 285 1.28 3.23 -7.08
N LEU A 286 0.75 2.66 -6.00
CA LEU A 286 1.04 3.05 -4.62
C LEU A 286 2.50 2.80 -4.21
N LEU A 287 3.25 1.96 -4.93
CA LEU A 287 4.70 1.83 -4.70
C LEU A 287 5.45 3.12 -5.02
N VAL A 288 4.99 3.84 -6.04
CA VAL A 288 5.65 5.02 -6.62
C VAL A 288 4.97 6.32 -6.24
N LEU A 289 3.64 6.34 -6.16
CA LEU A 289 2.82 7.52 -5.86
C LEU A 289 2.07 7.38 -4.53
N GLY A 290 2.63 6.62 -3.58
CA GLY A 290 1.98 6.32 -2.31
C GLY A 290 1.79 7.52 -1.38
N HIS A 291 2.40 8.68 -1.66
CA HIS A 291 2.13 9.93 -0.94
C HIS A 291 0.95 10.75 -1.51
N HIS A 292 0.27 10.25 -2.55
CA HIS A 292 -0.90 10.89 -3.15
C HIS A 292 -2.18 10.38 -2.49
N PRO A 293 -2.91 11.21 -1.70
CA PRO A 293 -4.10 10.75 -0.99
C PRO A 293 -5.25 10.34 -1.90
N ASP A 294 -5.36 10.95 -3.08
CA ASP A 294 -6.39 10.63 -4.07
C ASP A 294 -6.29 9.19 -4.57
N ILE A 295 -5.07 8.66 -4.75
CA ILE A 295 -4.87 7.27 -5.22
C ILE A 295 -5.34 6.25 -4.18
N TRP A 296 -5.02 6.48 -2.90
CA TRP A 296 -5.52 5.64 -1.80
C TRP A 296 -7.05 5.68 -1.70
N TYR A 297 -7.62 6.87 -1.79
CA TYR A 297 -9.07 7.07 -1.76
C TYR A 297 -9.76 6.38 -2.94
N GLU A 298 -9.28 6.60 -4.16
CA GLU A 298 -9.82 5.97 -5.37
C GLU A 298 -9.74 4.43 -5.32
N ALA A 299 -8.66 3.87 -4.76
CA ALA A 299 -8.50 2.43 -4.57
C ALA A 299 -9.54 1.86 -3.60
N ALA A 300 -9.71 2.49 -2.43
CA ALA A 300 -10.70 2.05 -1.45
C ALA A 300 -12.13 2.21 -1.96
N GLN A 301 -12.42 3.30 -2.69
CA GLN A 301 -13.73 3.53 -3.31
C GLN A 301 -14.06 2.48 -4.36
N TYR A 302 -13.07 2.06 -5.15
CA TYR A 302 -13.27 1.00 -6.14
C TYR A 302 -13.58 -0.35 -5.48
N LEU A 303 -12.94 -0.66 -4.34
CA LEU A 303 -13.28 -1.85 -3.54
C LEU A 303 -14.67 -1.77 -2.93
N GLU A 304 -15.07 -0.60 -2.41
CA GLU A 304 -16.42 -0.39 -1.89
C GLU A 304 -17.47 -0.62 -2.99
N GLN A 305 -17.26 -0.04 -4.17
CA GLN A 305 -18.14 -0.23 -5.33
C GLN A 305 -18.20 -1.71 -5.74
N SER A 306 -17.06 -2.38 -5.81
CA SER A 306 -16.97 -3.80 -6.18
C SER A 306 -17.63 -4.71 -5.15
N SER A 307 -17.53 -4.36 -3.86
CA SER A 307 -18.20 -5.05 -2.76
C SER A 307 -19.72 -4.98 -2.89
N LYS A 308 -20.27 -3.79 -3.13
CA LYS A 308 -21.73 -3.59 -3.34
C LYS A 308 -22.22 -4.37 -4.56
N LEU A 309 -21.49 -4.30 -5.67
CA LEU A 309 -21.84 -5.00 -6.91
C LEU A 309 -21.85 -6.54 -6.74
N LEU A 310 -20.92 -7.10 -5.97
CA LEU A 310 -20.92 -8.53 -5.65
C LEU A 310 -22.10 -8.93 -4.77
N ALA A 311 -22.47 -8.10 -3.79
CA ALA A 311 -23.63 -8.34 -2.94
C ALA A 311 -24.93 -8.36 -3.77
N GLU A 312 -25.08 -7.44 -4.72
CA GLU A 312 -26.22 -7.40 -5.65
C GLU A 312 -26.30 -8.66 -6.54
N LYS A 313 -25.15 -9.21 -6.94
CA LYS A 313 -25.06 -10.48 -7.69
C LYS A 313 -25.20 -11.73 -6.81
N GLY A 314 -25.39 -11.59 -5.50
CA GLY A 314 -25.57 -12.69 -4.55
C GLY A 314 -24.29 -13.30 -3.98
N ASP A 315 -23.10 -12.80 -4.34
CA ASP A 315 -21.82 -13.29 -3.81
C ASP A 315 -21.43 -12.55 -2.52
N MET A 316 -22.15 -12.86 -1.44
CA MET A 316 -21.99 -12.20 -0.14
C MET A 316 -20.62 -12.43 0.50
N ASN A 317 -19.99 -13.57 0.24
CA ASN A 317 -18.70 -13.92 0.83
C ASN A 317 -17.58 -13.05 0.23
N ASN A 318 -17.49 -12.96 -1.10
CA ASN A 318 -16.50 -12.10 -1.73
C ASN A 318 -16.85 -10.61 -1.57
N ALA A 319 -18.14 -10.25 -1.50
CA ALA A 319 -18.56 -8.88 -1.17
C ALA A 319 -17.99 -8.44 0.18
N LYS A 320 -18.14 -9.26 1.23
CA LYS A 320 -17.59 -8.97 2.55
C LYS A 320 -16.07 -8.89 2.53
N LEU A 321 -15.40 -9.80 1.82
CA LEU A 321 -13.94 -9.79 1.67
C LEU A 321 -13.44 -8.45 1.10
N PHE A 322 -14.05 -7.95 0.02
CA PHE A 322 -13.67 -6.64 -0.54
C PHE A 322 -14.06 -5.45 0.34
N SER A 323 -15.13 -5.56 1.13
CA SER A 323 -15.46 -4.53 2.14
C SER A 323 -14.41 -4.47 3.26
N ASP A 324 -13.93 -5.61 3.75
CA ASP A 324 -12.85 -5.64 4.74
C ASP A 324 -11.51 -5.17 4.12
N GLU A 325 -11.23 -5.51 2.87
CA GLU A 325 -10.04 -5.03 2.16
C GLU A 325 -10.09 -3.51 1.91
N ALA A 326 -11.26 -2.92 1.62
CA ALA A 326 -11.40 -1.47 1.47
C ALA A 326 -10.99 -0.72 2.76
N ALA A 327 -11.41 -1.23 3.92
CA ALA A 327 -10.96 -0.72 5.22
C ALA A 327 -9.44 -0.88 5.39
N ASN A 328 -8.87 -2.00 4.93
CA ASN A 328 -7.44 -2.26 4.99
C ASN A 328 -6.61 -1.29 4.12
N ILE A 329 -7.12 -0.87 2.95
CA ILE A 329 -6.48 0.18 2.13
C ILE A 329 -6.36 1.49 2.92
N TYR A 330 -7.45 1.93 3.56
CA TYR A 330 -7.42 3.11 4.42
C TYR A 330 -6.46 2.95 5.60
N GLU A 331 -6.55 1.84 6.32
CA GLU A 331 -5.71 1.54 7.49
C GLU A 331 -4.22 1.54 7.12
N ARG A 332 -3.85 0.98 5.96
CA ARG A 332 -2.48 1.01 5.43
C ARG A 332 -2.03 2.43 5.12
N ALA A 333 -2.88 3.25 4.49
CA ALA A 333 -2.52 4.62 4.12
C ALA A 333 -2.13 5.45 5.37
N ILE A 334 -2.97 5.42 6.40
CA ILE A 334 -2.76 6.19 7.65
C ILE A 334 -1.73 5.55 8.60
N SER A 335 -1.35 4.30 8.39
CA SER A 335 -0.34 3.61 9.21
C SER A 335 1.06 3.62 8.62
N THR A 336 1.19 3.89 7.31
CA THR A 336 2.47 3.80 6.59
C THR A 336 2.97 5.17 6.14
N LEU A 337 2.50 5.66 4.99
CA LEU A 337 3.02 6.86 4.32
C LEU A 337 2.33 8.15 4.75
N LEU A 338 1.03 8.11 5.05
CA LEU A 338 0.18 9.30 5.18
C LEU A 338 -0.40 9.45 6.60
N LYS A 339 0.46 9.28 7.61
CA LYS A 339 0.08 9.25 9.04
C LYS A 339 -0.61 10.50 9.57
N LYS A 340 -0.39 11.67 8.94
CA LYS A 340 -0.97 12.97 9.36
C LYS A 340 -2.04 13.49 8.38
N ASN A 341 -2.41 12.70 7.37
CA ASN A 341 -3.31 13.16 6.32
C ASN A 341 -4.77 13.08 6.78
N MET A 342 -5.34 14.20 7.21
CA MET A 342 -6.72 14.25 7.73
C MET A 342 -7.78 13.72 6.75
N LEU A 343 -7.60 13.95 5.44
CA LEU A 343 -8.55 13.51 4.42
C LEU A 343 -8.78 12.00 4.45
N LEU A 344 -7.71 11.21 4.51
CA LEU A 344 -7.81 9.75 4.56
C LEU A 344 -8.35 9.23 5.89
N TYR A 345 -8.09 9.93 7.01
CA TYR A 345 -8.73 9.60 8.27
C TYR A 345 -10.24 9.83 8.23
N PHE A 346 -10.69 10.95 7.64
CA PHE A 346 -12.13 11.24 7.51
C PHE A 346 -12.81 10.27 6.55
N ALA A 347 -12.20 10.00 5.40
CA ALA A 347 -12.70 9.00 4.46
C ALA A 347 -12.80 7.62 5.11
N TYR A 348 -11.82 7.23 5.94
CA TYR A 348 -11.85 5.97 6.66
C TYR A 348 -12.94 5.92 7.74
N ALA A 349 -13.06 7.00 8.51
CA ALA A 349 -14.08 7.13 9.55
C ALA A 349 -15.50 7.06 8.96
N ASP A 350 -15.75 7.78 7.87
CA ASP A 350 -17.02 7.77 7.13
C ASP A 350 -17.28 6.38 6.51
N TYR A 351 -16.24 5.70 6.01
CA TYR A 351 -16.34 4.32 5.53
C TYR A 351 -16.80 3.35 6.64
N GLU A 352 -16.17 3.38 7.82
CA GLU A 352 -16.59 2.51 8.93
C GLU A 352 -17.95 2.90 9.52
N GLU A 353 -18.32 4.19 9.47
CA GLU A 353 -19.67 4.65 9.83
C GLU A 353 -20.70 4.07 8.85
N SER A 354 -20.44 4.06 7.55
CA SER A 354 -21.34 3.47 6.53
C SER A 354 -21.57 1.97 6.74
N ARG A 355 -20.60 1.30 7.36
CA ARG A 355 -20.65 -0.13 7.75
C ARG A 355 -21.24 -0.35 9.14
N MET A 356 -21.75 0.71 9.77
CA MET A 356 -22.32 0.73 11.12
C MET A 356 -21.31 0.28 12.20
N LYS A 357 -20.01 0.44 11.97
CA LYS A 357 -18.93 0.11 12.91
C LYS A 357 -18.50 1.33 13.74
N TYR A 358 -19.45 1.90 14.48
CA TYR A 358 -19.27 3.17 15.20
C TYR A 358 -18.12 3.18 16.22
N GLU A 359 -17.89 2.07 16.92
CA GLU A 359 -16.74 1.94 17.84
C GLU A 359 -15.40 2.06 17.11
N LYS A 360 -15.30 1.48 15.90
CA LYS A 360 -14.11 1.62 15.07
C LYS A 360 -13.96 3.07 14.60
N THR A 361 -15.05 3.74 14.21
CA THR A 361 -15.05 5.17 13.85
C THR A 361 -14.49 6.04 14.99
N HIS A 362 -14.89 5.80 16.25
CA HIS A 362 -14.28 6.45 17.42
C HIS A 362 -12.76 6.22 17.50
N SER A 363 -12.31 4.98 17.33
CA SER A 363 -10.88 4.66 17.39
C SER A 363 -10.07 5.40 16.33
N ILE A 364 -10.63 5.60 15.13
CA ILE A 364 -9.99 6.31 14.01
C ILE A 364 -9.80 7.79 14.35
N TYR A 365 -10.85 8.47 14.83
CA TYR A 365 -10.74 9.88 15.24
C TYR A 365 -9.77 10.06 16.41
N ASN A 366 -9.87 9.22 17.44
CA ASN A 366 -8.97 9.32 18.60
C ASN A 366 -7.52 9.04 18.23
N ARG A 367 -7.25 8.12 17.28
CA ARG A 367 -5.90 7.89 16.76
C ARG A 367 -5.33 9.12 16.08
N LEU A 368 -6.12 9.87 15.32
CA LEU A 368 -5.67 11.12 14.72
C LEU A 368 -5.40 12.18 15.79
N LEU A 369 -6.30 12.33 16.76
CA LEU A 369 -6.16 13.28 17.87
C LEU A 369 -4.92 13.00 18.76
N ALA A 370 -4.47 11.75 18.82
CA ALA A 370 -3.26 11.35 19.55
C ALA A 370 -1.95 11.83 18.89
N ILE A 371 -1.99 12.27 17.64
CA ILE A 371 -0.81 12.86 16.97
C ILE A 371 -0.61 14.26 17.53
N GLU A 372 0.58 14.55 18.06
CA GLU A 372 0.85 15.81 18.78
C GLU A 372 0.78 17.04 17.87
N ASP A 373 1.38 16.96 16.68
CA ASP A 373 1.63 18.08 15.78
C ASP A 373 0.65 18.16 14.61
N ILE A 374 -0.63 18.17 14.94
CA ILE A 374 -1.73 18.49 14.00
C ILE A 374 -2.57 19.65 14.55
N ASP A 375 -3.35 20.29 13.68
CA ASP A 375 -4.48 21.11 14.12
C ASP A 375 -5.71 20.23 14.34
N PRO A 376 -6.09 19.89 15.59
CA PRO A 376 -7.22 19.00 15.84
C PRO A 376 -8.56 19.69 15.62
N THR A 377 -8.61 21.00 15.33
CA THR A 377 -9.87 21.74 15.21
C THR A 377 -10.79 21.12 14.17
N LEU A 378 -10.27 20.84 12.97
CA LEU A 378 -11.05 20.21 11.91
C LEU A 378 -11.43 18.76 12.26
N VAL A 379 -10.55 18.06 12.98
CA VAL A 379 -10.79 16.70 13.45
C VAL A 379 -11.95 16.67 14.44
N TYR A 380 -11.98 17.59 15.42
CA TYR A 380 -13.09 17.71 16.36
C TYR A 380 -14.39 18.14 15.69
N ILE A 381 -14.33 19.02 14.70
CA ILE A 381 -15.51 19.40 13.90
C ILE A 381 -16.11 18.17 13.24
N GLN A 382 -15.30 17.37 12.55
CA GLN A 382 -15.79 16.18 11.86
C GLN A 382 -16.22 15.08 12.85
N TYR A 383 -15.46 14.88 13.92
CA TYR A 383 -15.78 13.89 14.95
C TYR A 383 -17.08 14.23 15.69
N MET A 384 -17.31 15.51 15.99
CA MET A 384 -18.56 15.99 16.61
C MET A 384 -19.75 15.81 15.66
N LYS A 385 -19.57 16.07 14.36
CA LYS A 385 -20.60 15.83 13.33
C LYS A 385 -21.00 14.35 13.28
N PHE A 386 -20.02 13.43 13.27
CA PHE A 386 -20.25 11.98 13.37
C PHE A 386 -21.04 11.63 14.62
N ALA A 387 -20.53 11.99 15.81
CA ALA A 387 -21.13 11.60 17.08
C ALA A 387 -22.58 12.08 17.21
N ARG A 388 -22.88 13.31 16.76
CA ARG A 388 -24.27 13.79 16.75
C ARG A 388 -25.16 13.01 15.77
N ARG A 389 -24.65 12.74 14.56
CA ARG A 389 -25.42 12.11 13.48
C ARG A 389 -25.71 10.64 13.76
N ALA A 390 -24.74 9.90 14.28
CA ALA A 390 -24.86 8.47 14.52
C ALA A 390 -25.35 8.11 15.94
N GLU A 391 -25.04 8.94 16.95
CA GLU A 391 -25.23 8.57 18.37
C GLU A 391 -26.04 9.62 19.16
N GLY A 392 -26.46 10.71 18.51
CA GLY A 392 -27.34 11.72 19.06
C GLY A 392 -26.65 12.87 19.80
N ILE A 393 -27.47 13.79 20.32
CA ILE A 393 -27.04 15.11 20.82
C ILE A 393 -26.04 15.00 21.98
N LYS A 394 -26.28 14.08 22.93
CA LYS A 394 -25.42 13.90 24.10
C LYS A 394 -24.00 13.49 23.70
N ALA A 395 -23.85 12.57 22.73
CA ALA A 395 -22.56 12.14 22.22
C ALA A 395 -21.82 13.31 21.53
N GLY A 396 -22.52 14.08 20.68
CA GLY A 396 -21.96 15.30 20.08
C GLY A 396 -21.43 16.30 21.12
N ARG A 397 -22.19 16.56 22.19
CA ARG A 397 -21.76 17.43 23.30
C ARG A 397 -20.55 16.88 24.06
N MET A 398 -20.41 15.56 24.17
CA MET A 398 -19.23 14.94 24.76
C MET A 398 -17.97 15.19 23.92
N ILE A 399 -18.08 15.14 22.59
CA ILE A 399 -16.96 15.48 21.71
C ILE A 399 -16.62 16.96 21.80
N PHE A 400 -17.63 17.84 21.84
CA PHE A 400 -17.40 19.26 22.05
C PHE A 400 -16.70 19.54 23.39
N LYS A 401 -17.07 18.83 24.47
CA LYS A 401 -16.37 18.93 25.75
C LYS A 401 -14.87 18.62 25.60
N LYS A 402 -14.51 17.49 24.98
CA LYS A 402 -13.11 17.13 24.71
C LYS A 402 -12.39 18.19 23.88
N ALA A 403 -13.06 18.73 22.85
CA ALA A 403 -12.48 19.76 21.99
C ALA A 403 -12.10 21.04 22.76
N ARG A 404 -12.90 21.42 23.77
CA ARG A 404 -12.60 22.59 24.62
C ARG A 404 -11.42 22.37 25.57
N GLU A 405 -11.18 21.12 25.95
CA GLU A 405 -10.10 20.71 26.86
C GLU A 405 -8.76 20.54 26.13
N ASP A 406 -8.77 20.33 24.81
CA ASP A 406 -7.55 20.30 24.00
C ASP A 406 -7.05 21.73 23.71
N ILE A 407 -5.84 22.02 24.19
CA ILE A 407 -5.18 23.33 24.07
C ILE A 407 -4.88 23.73 22.62
N ARG A 408 -4.79 22.77 21.70
CA ARG A 408 -4.48 23.01 20.28
C ARG A 408 -5.71 23.46 19.48
N THR A 409 -6.90 23.31 20.05
CA THR A 409 -8.17 23.60 19.37
C THR A 409 -8.35 25.11 19.15
N ARG A 410 -8.76 25.47 17.93
CA ARG A 410 -9.07 26.83 17.49
C ARG A 410 -10.59 27.11 17.47
N HIS A 411 -10.93 28.37 17.24
CA HIS A 411 -12.28 28.94 17.36
C HIS A 411 -13.38 28.25 16.51
N HIS A 412 -13.04 27.67 15.35
CA HIS A 412 -14.00 27.07 14.42
C HIS A 412 -14.89 25.97 15.04
N VAL A 413 -14.40 25.25 16.06
CA VAL A 413 -15.20 24.21 16.72
C VAL A 413 -16.38 24.79 17.49
N TYR A 414 -16.23 25.99 18.07
CA TYR A 414 -17.30 26.67 18.82
C TYR A 414 -18.40 27.14 17.88
N VAL A 415 -18.02 27.74 16.74
CA VAL A 415 -18.96 28.11 15.67
C VAL A 415 -19.74 26.88 15.22
N THR A 416 -19.04 25.79 14.92
CA THR A 416 -19.67 24.55 14.47
C THR A 416 -20.63 23.98 15.54
N ALA A 417 -20.22 23.93 16.81
CA ALA A 417 -21.04 23.40 17.88
C ALA A 417 -22.33 24.23 18.09
N ALA A 418 -22.21 25.56 18.06
CA ALA A 418 -23.37 26.45 18.17
C ALA A 418 -24.36 26.27 17.01
N LEU A 419 -23.85 26.25 15.77
CA LEU A 419 -24.67 26.04 14.58
C LEU A 419 -25.29 24.64 14.56
N MET A 420 -24.62 23.61 15.10
CA MET A 420 -25.20 22.27 15.22
C MET A 420 -26.41 22.26 16.17
N GLU A 421 -26.33 22.94 17.31
CA GLU A 421 -27.47 23.06 18.24
C GLU A 421 -28.62 23.88 17.62
N TYR A 422 -28.29 24.99 16.94
CA TYR A 422 -29.29 25.81 16.26
C TYR A 422 -29.99 25.07 15.12
N TYR A 423 -29.24 24.52 14.15
CA TYR A 423 -29.84 23.92 12.97
C TYR A 423 -30.50 22.59 13.25
N CYS A 424 -29.97 21.81 14.18
CA CYS A 424 -30.41 20.43 14.39
C CYS A 424 -31.31 20.25 15.61
N SER A 425 -30.95 20.85 16.75
CA SER A 425 -31.76 20.78 17.97
C SER A 425 -32.85 21.86 18.00
N LYS A 426 -32.76 22.89 17.12
CA LYS A 426 -33.59 24.10 17.13
C LYS A 426 -33.51 24.89 18.44
N ASP A 427 -32.40 24.74 19.17
CA ASP A 427 -32.18 25.38 20.47
C ASP A 427 -31.32 26.64 20.30
N THR A 428 -31.98 27.80 20.21
CA THR A 428 -31.32 29.10 20.11
C THR A 428 -30.61 29.50 21.40
N SER A 429 -31.11 29.07 22.57
CA SER A 429 -30.52 29.41 23.86
C SER A 429 -29.15 28.74 24.02
N VAL A 430 -29.06 27.46 23.70
CA VAL A 430 -27.78 26.73 23.76
C VAL A 430 -26.81 27.23 22.69
N ALA A 431 -27.29 27.48 21.47
CA ALA A 431 -26.46 28.06 20.41
C ALA A 431 -25.86 29.42 20.83
N PHE A 432 -26.70 30.34 21.34
CA PHE A 432 -26.26 31.62 21.88
C PHE A 432 -25.23 31.47 23.00
N LYS A 433 -25.48 30.57 23.97
CA LYS A 433 -24.53 30.30 25.07
C LYS A 433 -23.19 29.75 24.59
N ILE A 434 -23.17 28.93 23.54
CA ILE A 434 -21.93 28.41 22.96
C ILE A 434 -21.14 29.53 22.26
N PHE A 435 -21.83 30.43 21.53
CA PHE A 435 -21.19 31.60 20.95
C PHE A 435 -20.65 32.56 22.03
N GLU A 436 -21.42 32.88 23.06
CA GLU A 436 -20.94 33.71 24.17
C GLU A 436 -19.73 33.08 24.89
N LEU A 437 -19.74 31.75 25.06
CA LEU A 437 -18.61 31.03 25.64
C LEU A 437 -17.35 31.13 24.75
N GLY A 438 -17.51 31.01 23.43
CA GLY A 438 -16.38 31.15 22.50
C GLY A 438 -15.89 32.58 22.38
N LEU A 439 -16.78 33.58 22.44
CA LEU A 439 -16.43 35.01 22.39
C LEU A 439 -15.51 35.41 23.55
N LYS A 440 -15.72 34.85 24.74
CA LYS A 440 -14.81 35.06 25.89
C LYS A 440 -13.37 34.58 25.63
N LYS A 441 -13.17 33.59 24.77
CA LYS A 441 -11.87 32.97 24.49
C LYS A 441 -11.24 33.46 23.18
N TYR A 442 -12.05 33.78 22.18
CA TYR A 442 -11.63 34.06 20.81
C TYR A 442 -12.24 35.35 20.25
N GLY A 443 -12.61 36.30 21.12
CA GLY A 443 -13.22 37.58 20.73
C GLY A 443 -12.27 38.54 20.00
N ASP A 444 -10.97 38.24 20.05
CA ASP A 444 -9.92 38.91 19.29
C ASP A 444 -9.74 38.34 17.86
N ILE A 445 -10.44 37.25 17.52
CA ILE A 445 -10.36 36.60 16.20
C ILE A 445 -11.47 37.15 15.28
N PRO A 446 -11.14 37.91 14.23
CA PRO A 446 -12.14 38.51 13.33
C PRO A 446 -13.07 37.48 12.69
N GLU A 447 -12.53 36.34 12.25
CA GLU A 447 -13.29 35.26 11.61
C GLU A 447 -14.34 34.66 12.56
N TYR A 448 -14.03 34.59 13.86
CA TYR A 448 -14.97 34.11 14.87
C TYR A 448 -16.10 35.11 15.08
N VAL A 449 -15.76 36.40 15.25
CA VAL A 449 -16.74 37.48 15.46
C VAL A 449 -17.66 37.61 14.25
N LEU A 450 -17.13 37.53 13.02
CA LEU A 450 -17.93 37.54 11.80
C LEU A 450 -18.90 36.35 11.73
N ALA A 451 -18.45 35.14 12.06
CA ALA A 451 -19.33 33.97 12.10
C ALA A 451 -20.45 34.10 13.16
N TYR A 452 -20.17 34.75 14.29
CA TYR A 452 -21.17 35.01 15.31
C TYR A 452 -22.17 36.11 14.88
N ILE A 453 -21.68 37.21 14.30
CA ILE A 453 -22.53 38.28 13.73
C ILE A 453 -23.45 37.72 12.65
N ASP A 454 -22.93 36.88 11.76
CA ASP A 454 -23.72 36.24 10.71
C ASP A 454 -24.85 35.40 11.29
N TYR A 455 -24.57 34.58 12.30
CA TYR A 455 -25.59 33.83 13.04
C TYR A 455 -26.67 34.75 13.64
N LEU A 456 -26.29 35.82 14.34
CA LEU A 456 -27.23 36.75 14.97
C LEU A 456 -28.07 37.50 13.93
N SER A 457 -27.49 37.85 12.79
CA SER A 457 -28.18 38.54 11.70
C SER A 457 -29.33 37.71 11.13
N HIS A 458 -29.15 36.37 11.07
CA HIS A 458 -30.19 35.44 10.61
C HIS A 458 -31.32 35.19 11.64
N LEU A 459 -31.19 35.64 12.89
CA LEU A 459 -32.24 35.50 13.91
C LEU A 459 -33.32 36.59 13.87
N ASN A 460 -33.25 37.53 12.91
CA ASN A 460 -34.23 38.62 12.72
C ASN A 460 -34.55 39.40 14.02
N GLY A 461 -33.56 39.61 14.90
CA GLY A 461 -33.70 40.47 16.07
C GLY A 461 -34.63 39.95 17.18
N LYS A 462 -35.04 38.67 17.17
CA LYS A 462 -35.73 38.05 18.31
C LYS A 462 -34.71 37.62 19.37
N PHE A 463 -34.27 38.58 20.19
CA PHE A 463 -33.44 38.36 21.37
C PHE A 463 -34.30 38.01 22.59
#